data_AF-A0A9Q3QVJ1-F1
#
_entry.id   AF-A0A9Q3QVJ1-F1
#
_cell.length_a   1.000
_cell.length_b   1.000
_cell.length_c   1.000
_cell.angle_alpha   90.00
_cell.angle_beta   90.00
_cell.angle_gamma   90.00
#
_symmetry.space_group_name_H-M   'P 1'
#
loop_
_entity.id
_entity.type
_entity.pdbx_description
1 polymer ?
#
loop_
_entity_poly.entity_id
_entity_poly.type
_entity_poly.pdbx_seq_one_letter_code
_entity_poly.pdbx_strand_id
1 'polypeptide(L)'
;MDIDLDRPEAIRSRVKRIVAGDFDYSHFATIIMWLRERVPKNSTLRELGDFLAHPCRERGPTSAAVNDLLMDVWDKLEGLDAKKLGGELAERAVKVEEIYFEFREALLDAGLLLAEEDDSLAPAYEAFVLFTLSSLHECALITNGWDVVLRVAITNNGNLAIFGHTFLNKNGRAFRTNFLIFSTTLAAADWLIATVAAGFVREPLMYAAAPKLISFEG
;
A
#
# COMPACT_ATOMS: atom_id res chain seq x y z
N MET A 1 16.12 -2.00 14.43
CA MET A 1 17.12 -1.78 13.36
C MET A 1 17.63 -0.37 13.55
N ASP A 2 18.86 -0.18 14.02
CA ASP A 2 19.44 1.16 14.14
C ASP A 2 19.87 1.61 12.74
N ILE A 3 19.00 2.38 12.09
CA ILE A 3 19.27 2.97 10.78
C ILE A 3 19.92 4.34 11.05
N ASP A 4 21.17 4.51 10.62
CA ASP A 4 21.86 5.81 10.65
C ASP A 4 21.24 6.73 9.59
N LEU A 5 20.16 7.42 9.97
CA LEU A 5 19.40 8.35 9.14
C LEU A 5 20.08 9.74 9.02
N ASP A 6 21.18 9.97 9.72
CA ASP A 6 21.79 11.31 9.81
C ASP A 6 22.86 11.58 8.75
N ARG A 7 23.19 10.59 7.91
CA ARG A 7 24.21 10.70 6.86
C ARG A 7 23.61 10.64 5.45
N PRO A 8 23.39 11.79 4.78
CA PRO A 8 22.86 11.83 3.42
C PRO A 8 23.66 10.99 2.42
N GLU A 9 24.98 10.85 2.60
CA GLU A 9 25.84 10.03 1.74
C GLU A 9 25.50 8.54 1.82
N ALA A 10 25.11 8.05 3.00
CA ALA A 10 24.69 6.65 3.18
C ALA A 10 23.36 6.38 2.47
N ILE A 11 22.43 7.34 2.51
CA ILE A 11 21.15 7.27 1.80
C ILE A 11 21.39 7.33 0.29
N ARG A 12 22.22 8.26 -0.17
CA ARG A 12 22.60 8.37 -1.58
C ARG A 12 23.27 7.10 -2.10
N SER A 13 24.11 6.44 -1.28
CA SER A 13 24.69 5.14 -1.65
C SER A 13 23.62 4.06 -1.86
N ARG A 14 22.50 4.10 -1.14
CA ARG A 14 21.38 3.16 -1.34
C ARG A 14 20.59 3.49 -2.62
N VAL A 15 20.37 4.77 -2.91
CA VAL A 15 19.76 5.19 -4.19
C VAL A 15 20.60 4.70 -5.37
N LYS A 16 21.93 4.85 -5.31
CA LYS A 16 22.84 4.34 -6.36
C LYS A 16 22.77 2.82 -6.54
N ARG A 17 22.56 2.06 -5.46
CA ARG A 17 22.36 0.61 -5.53
C ARG A 17 21.07 0.28 -6.27
N ILE A 18 19.97 0.95 -5.93
CA ILE A 18 18.69 0.79 -6.64
C ILE A 18 18.84 1.13 -8.12
N VAL A 19 19.47 2.26 -8.46
CA VAL A 19 19.75 2.64 -9.86
C VAL A 19 20.60 1.59 -10.59
N ALA A 20 21.51 0.92 -9.88
CA ALA A 20 22.33 -0.17 -10.43
C ALA A 20 21.59 -1.52 -10.52
N GLY A 21 20.31 -1.60 -10.13
CA GLY A 21 19.49 -2.82 -10.18
C GLY A 21 19.48 -3.65 -8.89
N ASP A 22 20.07 -3.17 -7.80
CA ASP A 22 20.01 -3.81 -6.48
C ASP A 22 18.75 -3.35 -5.73
N PHE A 23 17.68 -4.13 -5.87
CA PHE A 23 16.33 -3.80 -5.38
C PHE A 23 16.00 -4.40 -4.01
N ASP A 24 16.95 -4.39 -3.09
CA ASP A 24 16.72 -4.89 -1.73
C ASP A 24 15.68 -4.07 -0.95
N TYR A 25 14.81 -4.77 -0.20
CA TYR A 25 13.77 -4.15 0.63
C TYR A 25 14.33 -3.10 1.59
N SER A 26 15.51 -3.35 2.18
CA SER A 26 16.12 -2.44 3.15
C SER A 26 16.55 -1.11 2.51
N HIS A 27 16.83 -1.08 1.20
CA HIS A 27 17.17 0.14 0.50
C HIS A 27 15.95 1.06 0.44
N PHE A 28 14.83 0.57 -0.06
CA PHE A 28 13.57 1.32 -0.09
C PHE A 28 13.12 1.74 1.32
N ALA A 29 13.10 0.81 2.29
CA ALA A 29 12.67 1.11 3.66
C ALA A 29 13.50 2.25 4.29
N THR A 30 14.83 2.18 4.16
CA THR A 30 15.72 3.20 4.72
C THR A 30 15.53 4.56 4.06
N ILE A 31 15.40 4.59 2.73
CA ILE A 31 15.22 5.83 1.98
C ILE A 31 13.86 6.46 2.32
N ILE A 32 12.77 5.67 2.36
CA ILE A 32 11.44 6.17 2.73
C ILE A 32 11.44 6.73 4.16
N MET A 33 12.04 6.02 5.11
CA MET A 33 12.16 6.51 6.49
C MET A 33 12.95 7.81 6.58
N TRP A 34 14.00 7.96 5.76
CA TRP A 34 14.77 9.20 5.69
C TRP A 34 13.97 10.36 5.08
N LEU A 35 13.29 10.11 3.95
CA LEU A 35 12.46 11.09 3.26
C LEU A 35 11.28 11.56 4.12
N ARG A 36 10.65 10.63 4.86
CA ARG A 36 9.54 10.90 5.78
C ARG A 36 9.85 12.04 6.76
N GLU A 37 11.07 12.11 7.28
CA GLU A 37 11.47 13.11 8.27
C GLU A 37 11.88 14.45 7.65
N ARG A 38 12.23 14.46 6.35
CA ARG A 38 12.97 15.57 5.72
C ARG A 38 12.25 16.20 4.53
N VAL A 39 11.25 15.53 3.95
CA VAL A 39 10.45 16.03 2.83
C VAL A 39 8.98 16.16 3.26
N PRO A 40 8.59 17.28 3.90
CA PRO A 40 7.28 17.44 4.51
C PRO A 40 6.11 17.56 3.52
N LYS A 41 6.39 17.75 2.22
CA LYS A 41 5.37 18.01 1.19
C LYS A 41 4.63 16.76 0.70
N ASN A 42 5.19 15.56 0.88
CA ASN A 42 4.64 14.34 0.30
C ASN A 42 3.88 13.53 1.35
N SER A 43 2.58 13.82 1.49
CA SER A 43 1.71 13.19 2.48
C SER A 43 1.64 11.67 2.31
N THR A 44 1.70 11.16 1.08
CA THR A 44 1.56 9.73 0.79
C THR A 44 2.85 8.96 1.10
N LEU A 45 4.02 9.50 0.74
CA LEU A 45 5.31 8.94 1.17
C LEU A 45 5.49 8.97 2.69
N ARG A 46 5.09 10.07 3.33
CA ARG A 46 5.13 10.17 4.78
C ARG A 46 4.27 9.09 5.42
N GLU A 47 3.08 8.88 4.88
CA GLU A 47 2.16 7.82 5.31
C GLU A 47 2.73 6.41 5.12
N LEU A 48 3.39 6.13 3.99
CA LEU A 48 4.11 4.86 3.79
C LEU A 48 5.23 4.69 4.82
N GLY A 49 5.99 5.74 5.10
CA GLY A 49 6.99 5.76 6.16
C GLY A 49 6.40 5.55 7.56
N ASP A 50 5.22 6.10 7.83
CA ASP A 50 4.51 5.87 9.10
C ASP A 50 4.07 4.41 9.24
N PHE A 51 3.60 3.75 8.18
CA PHE A 51 3.29 2.31 8.19
C PHE A 51 4.54 1.45 8.45
N LEU A 52 5.68 1.80 7.84
CA LEU A 52 6.95 1.11 8.08
C LEU A 52 7.40 1.20 9.53
N ALA A 53 7.19 2.36 10.17
CA ALA A 53 7.54 2.56 11.57
C ALA A 53 6.54 1.91 12.54
N HIS A 54 5.25 1.94 12.19
CA HIS A 54 4.14 1.54 13.05
C HIS A 54 3.08 0.77 12.24
N PRO A 55 3.11 -0.57 12.24
CA PRO A 55 2.16 -1.40 11.49
C PRO A 55 0.70 -1.25 11.92
N CYS A 56 0.44 -0.70 13.11
CA CYS A 56 -0.90 -0.38 13.61
C CYS A 56 -1.01 1.13 13.83
N ARG A 57 -2.04 1.78 13.28
CA ARG A 57 -2.16 3.25 13.34
C ARG A 57 -3.58 3.78 13.33
N GLU A 58 -3.76 4.94 13.98
CA GLU A 58 -5.05 5.60 14.17
C GLU A 58 -5.28 6.82 13.25
N ARG A 59 -4.26 7.32 12.54
CA ARG A 59 -4.29 8.65 11.89
C ARG A 59 -3.50 8.70 10.59
N GLY A 60 -3.86 9.62 9.69
CA GLY A 60 -3.19 9.99 8.44
C GLY A 60 -4.13 9.94 7.22
N PRO A 61 -3.67 10.31 6.01
CA PRO A 61 -4.53 10.49 4.83
C PRO A 61 -5.33 9.24 4.45
N THR A 62 -4.70 8.07 4.39
CA THR A 62 -5.39 6.79 4.14
C THR A 62 -6.38 6.47 5.27
N SER A 63 -6.00 6.65 6.54
CA SER A 63 -6.91 6.41 7.67
C SER A 63 -8.14 7.33 7.61
N ALA A 64 -7.96 8.61 7.24
CA ALA A 64 -9.05 9.58 7.08
C ALA A 64 -9.96 9.22 5.91
N ALA A 65 -9.38 8.92 4.74
CA ALA A 65 -10.12 8.49 3.55
C ALA A 65 -10.94 7.22 3.83
N VAL A 66 -10.33 6.23 4.51
CA VAL A 66 -11.02 5.00 4.92
C VAL A 66 -12.11 5.28 5.95
N ASN A 67 -11.89 6.20 6.89
CA ASN A 67 -12.92 6.57 7.86
C ASN A 67 -14.12 7.26 7.20
N ASP A 68 -13.87 8.24 6.32
CA ASP A 68 -14.93 8.92 5.54
C ASP A 68 -15.71 7.91 4.69
N LEU A 69 -14.99 6.96 4.11
CA LEU A 69 -15.56 5.85 3.36
C LEU A 69 -16.48 4.97 4.20
N LEU A 70 -16.02 4.56 5.39
CA LEU A 70 -16.80 3.70 6.27
C LEU A 70 -18.04 4.41 6.79
N MET A 71 -17.95 5.71 7.07
CA MET A 71 -19.12 6.55 7.40
C MET A 71 -20.11 6.61 6.23
N ASP A 72 -19.62 6.86 5.01
CA ASP A 72 -20.42 6.85 3.77
C ASP A 72 -21.16 5.51 3.59
N VAL A 73 -20.45 4.40 3.79
CA VAL A 73 -21.01 3.04 3.70
C VAL A 73 -22.05 2.81 4.81
N TRP A 74 -21.73 3.17 6.05
CA TRP A 74 -22.58 3.01 7.23
C TRP A 74 -23.95 3.68 7.08
N ASP A 75 -23.94 4.92 6.61
CA ASP A 75 -25.14 5.72 6.41
C ASP A 75 -26.03 5.17 5.31
N LYS A 76 -25.42 4.62 4.25
CA LYS A 76 -26.13 4.22 3.05
C LYS A 76 -26.37 2.70 2.93
N LEU A 77 -26.00 1.93 3.95
CA LEU A 77 -26.12 0.47 4.02
C LEU A 77 -27.55 -0.06 3.83
N GLU A 78 -28.56 0.75 4.14
CA GLU A 78 -29.97 0.42 3.92
C GLU A 78 -30.43 0.89 2.52
N GLY A 79 -29.94 0.21 1.48
CA GLY A 79 -30.46 0.40 0.11
C GLY A 79 -29.43 0.46 -1.01
N LEU A 80 -28.12 0.40 -0.72
CA LEU A 80 -27.11 0.41 -1.78
C LEU A 80 -26.93 -0.94 -2.46
N ASP A 81 -26.83 -0.88 -3.79
CA ASP A 81 -26.25 -1.94 -4.60
C ASP A 81 -24.76 -2.06 -4.27
N ALA A 82 -24.36 -3.22 -3.74
CA ALA A 82 -22.98 -3.56 -3.41
C ALA A 82 -22.02 -3.40 -4.60
N LYS A 83 -22.51 -3.61 -5.83
CA LYS A 83 -21.71 -3.43 -7.05
C LYS A 83 -21.42 -1.97 -7.34
N LYS A 84 -22.42 -1.09 -7.15
CA LYS A 84 -22.26 0.36 -7.31
C LYS A 84 -21.28 0.90 -6.29
N LEU A 85 -21.46 0.51 -5.02
CA LEU A 85 -20.56 0.89 -3.95
C LEU A 85 -19.12 0.48 -4.29
N GLY A 86 -18.90 -0.78 -4.68
CA GLY A 86 -17.57 -1.24 -5.04
C GLY A 86 -16.90 -0.51 -6.20
N GLY A 87 -17.67 0.04 -7.15
CA GLY A 87 -17.14 0.91 -8.21
C GLY A 87 -16.68 2.27 -7.66
N GLU A 88 -17.52 2.94 -6.86
CA GLU A 88 -17.17 4.22 -6.22
C GLU A 88 -15.95 4.08 -5.30
N LEU A 89 -15.84 2.94 -4.60
CA LEU A 89 -14.69 2.60 -3.77
C LEU A 89 -13.41 2.45 -4.59
N ALA A 90 -13.47 1.78 -5.73
CA ALA A 90 -12.32 1.59 -6.59
C ALA A 90 -11.80 2.90 -7.20
N GLU A 91 -12.69 3.86 -7.48
CA GLU A 91 -12.30 5.19 -7.99
C GLU A 91 -11.55 6.04 -6.94
N ARG A 92 -11.77 5.78 -5.65
CA ARG A 92 -11.09 6.47 -4.53
C ARG A 92 -9.79 5.79 -4.09
N ALA A 93 -9.44 4.66 -4.70
CA ALA A 93 -8.22 3.95 -4.35
C ALA A 93 -6.97 4.78 -4.69
N VAL A 94 -5.99 4.76 -3.78
CA VAL A 94 -4.68 5.38 -4.01
C VAL A 94 -3.92 4.52 -5.03
N LYS A 95 -3.41 5.15 -6.09
CA LYS A 95 -2.60 4.45 -7.08
C LYS A 95 -1.16 4.36 -6.59
N VAL A 96 -0.62 3.15 -6.48
CA VAL A 96 0.78 2.97 -6.03
C VAL A 96 1.77 3.61 -7.04
N GLU A 97 1.36 3.72 -8.29
CA GLU A 97 2.02 4.49 -9.35
C GLU A 97 2.27 5.94 -8.93
N GLU A 98 1.26 6.60 -8.36
CA GLU A 98 1.35 7.98 -7.91
C GLU A 98 2.34 8.11 -6.73
N ILE A 99 2.39 7.10 -5.85
CA ILE A 99 3.38 7.02 -4.76
C ILE A 99 4.81 6.88 -5.32
N TYR A 100 5.01 6.10 -6.37
CA TYR A 100 6.32 5.97 -7.01
C TYR A 100 6.77 7.29 -7.64
N PHE A 101 5.88 8.03 -8.30
CA PHE A 101 6.20 9.36 -8.83
C PHE A 101 6.57 10.34 -7.72
N GLU A 102 5.80 10.38 -6.63
CA GLU A 102 6.16 11.17 -5.45
C GLU A 102 7.53 10.77 -4.89
N PHE A 103 7.83 9.47 -4.83
CA PHE A 103 9.12 8.95 -4.35
C PHE A 103 10.27 9.46 -5.20
N ARG A 104 10.15 9.33 -6.52
CA ARG A 104 11.13 9.83 -7.50
C ARG A 104 11.35 11.34 -7.37
N GLU A 105 10.27 12.13 -7.28
CA GLU A 105 10.37 13.58 -7.09
C GLU A 105 11.04 13.93 -5.76
N ALA A 106 10.71 13.22 -4.67
CA ALA A 106 11.34 13.43 -3.37
C ALA A 106 12.85 13.13 -3.38
N LEU A 107 13.29 12.15 -4.17
CA LEU A 107 14.71 11.85 -4.36
C LEU A 107 15.44 12.97 -5.11
N LEU A 108 14.82 13.53 -6.16
CA LEU A 108 15.36 14.65 -6.94
C LEU A 108 15.45 15.91 -6.06
N ASP A 109 14.36 16.25 -5.38
CA ASP A 109 14.27 17.42 -4.49
C ASP A 109 15.30 17.35 -3.34
N ALA A 110 15.55 16.15 -2.81
CA ALA A 110 16.54 15.92 -1.78
C ALA A 110 17.99 15.86 -2.29
N GLY A 111 18.21 15.94 -3.61
CA GLY A 111 19.53 15.78 -4.24
C GLY A 111 20.13 14.38 -4.08
N LEU A 112 19.29 13.38 -3.82
CA LEU A 112 19.69 11.98 -3.67
C LEU A 112 19.75 11.26 -5.02
N LEU A 113 18.88 11.64 -5.95
CA LEU A 113 18.90 11.24 -7.36
C LEU A 113 19.32 12.45 -8.20
N LEU A 114 20.25 12.26 -9.13
CA LEU A 114 20.61 13.29 -10.09
C LEU A 114 19.67 13.25 -11.30
N ALA A 115 19.45 14.39 -11.96
CA ALA A 115 18.57 14.49 -13.12
C ALA A 115 19.02 13.55 -14.28
N GLU A 116 20.33 13.35 -14.44
CA GLU A 116 20.89 12.41 -15.42
C GLU A 116 20.75 10.92 -15.02
N GLU A 117 20.49 10.63 -13.74
CA GLU A 117 20.28 9.26 -13.23
C GLU A 117 18.78 8.87 -13.27
N ASP A 118 17.90 9.81 -13.60
CA ASP A 118 16.46 9.69 -13.48
C ASP A 118 15.86 8.56 -14.32
N ASP A 119 16.22 8.49 -15.61
CA ASP A 119 15.79 7.41 -16.49
C ASP A 119 16.33 6.03 -16.03
N SER A 120 17.46 6.02 -15.32
CA SER A 120 18.05 4.80 -14.80
C SER A 120 17.33 4.27 -13.54
N LEU A 121 16.45 5.07 -12.94
CA LEU A 121 15.59 4.64 -11.83
C LEU A 121 14.34 3.89 -12.30
N ALA A 122 13.92 4.07 -13.56
CA ALA A 122 12.69 3.49 -14.10
C ALA A 122 12.55 1.96 -13.88
N PRO A 123 13.62 1.14 -13.99
CA PRO A 123 13.54 -0.31 -13.69
C PRO A 123 13.18 -0.64 -12.24
N ALA A 124 13.37 0.29 -11.29
CA ALA A 124 13.03 0.10 -9.89
C ALA A 124 11.51 0.19 -9.61
N TYR A 125 10.71 0.61 -10.60
CA TYR A 125 9.27 0.82 -10.45
C TYR A 125 8.55 -0.42 -9.89
N GLU A 126 8.71 -1.58 -10.54
CA GLU A 126 8.00 -2.79 -10.14
C GLU A 126 8.43 -3.27 -8.75
N ALA A 127 9.73 -3.18 -8.45
CA ALA A 127 10.27 -3.49 -7.13
C ALA A 127 9.72 -2.55 -6.04
N PHE A 128 9.55 -1.26 -6.35
CA PHE A 128 8.95 -0.29 -5.44
C PHE A 128 7.47 -0.59 -5.18
N VAL A 129 6.72 -1.00 -6.20
CA VAL A 129 5.30 -1.42 -6.04
C VAL A 129 5.23 -2.62 -5.09
N LEU A 130 6.06 -3.66 -5.30
CA LEU A 130 6.08 -4.83 -4.43
C LEU A 130 6.53 -4.52 -3.01
N PHE A 131 7.54 -3.66 -2.87
CA PHE A 131 7.96 -3.12 -1.58
C PHE A 131 6.78 -2.46 -0.84
N THR A 132 6.02 -1.61 -1.54
CA THR A 132 4.87 -0.90 -0.98
C THR A 132 3.78 -1.89 -0.55
N LEU A 133 3.42 -2.85 -1.42
CA LEU A 133 2.44 -3.88 -1.11
C LEU A 133 2.85 -4.71 0.10
N SER A 134 4.13 -5.10 0.18
CA SER A 134 4.67 -5.87 1.30
C SER A 134 4.66 -5.07 2.60
N SER A 135 4.96 -3.78 2.53
CA SER A 135 5.00 -2.87 3.69
C SER A 135 3.62 -2.61 4.28
N LEU A 136 2.57 -2.67 3.44
CA LEU A 136 1.19 -2.44 3.84
C LEU A 136 0.46 -3.73 4.21
N HIS A 137 0.98 -4.89 3.82
CA HIS A 137 0.34 -6.17 4.10
C HIS A 137 0.23 -6.41 5.61
N GLU A 138 -0.96 -6.78 6.06
CA GLU A 138 -1.31 -7.05 7.46
C GLU A 138 -1.20 -5.84 8.41
N CYS A 139 -0.98 -4.64 7.87
CA CYS A 139 -1.07 -3.42 8.67
C CYS A 139 -2.52 -3.19 9.12
N ALA A 140 -2.69 -2.62 10.32
CA ALA A 140 -3.99 -2.26 10.87
C ALA A 140 -4.20 -0.75 10.83
N LEU A 141 -5.30 -0.34 10.21
CA LEU A 141 -5.87 0.99 10.28
C LEU A 141 -6.97 0.98 11.34
N ILE A 142 -6.68 1.61 12.48
CA ILE A 142 -7.64 1.84 13.54
C ILE A 142 -8.39 3.12 13.16
N THR A 143 -9.67 2.99 12.86
CA THR A 143 -10.55 4.12 12.53
C THR A 143 -11.58 4.32 13.65
N ASN A 144 -12.50 5.28 13.55
CA ASN A 144 -13.45 5.62 14.63
C ASN A 144 -14.42 4.47 14.96
N GLY A 145 -13.96 3.48 15.71
CA GLY A 145 -14.72 2.29 16.09
C GLY A 145 -14.63 1.11 15.12
N TRP A 146 -13.79 1.18 14.08
CA TRP A 146 -13.55 0.06 13.16
C TRP A 146 -12.06 -0.24 13.00
N ASP A 147 -11.71 -1.50 13.20
CA ASP A 147 -10.38 -2.02 12.87
C ASP A 147 -10.41 -2.52 11.42
N VAL A 148 -9.58 -1.91 10.58
CA VAL A 148 -9.43 -2.27 9.18
C VAL A 148 -8.05 -2.89 8.99
N VAL A 149 -8.01 -4.18 8.61
CA VAL A 149 -6.75 -4.86 8.30
C VAL A 149 -6.48 -4.77 6.81
N LEU A 150 -5.32 -4.23 6.45
CA LEU A 150 -4.84 -4.15 5.08
C LEU A 150 -4.34 -5.52 4.61
N ARG A 151 -4.77 -5.99 3.44
CA ARG A 151 -4.25 -7.23 2.85
C ARG A 151 -4.01 -7.10 1.37
N VAL A 152 -2.97 -7.76 0.89
CA VAL A 152 -2.71 -7.90 -0.54
C VAL A 152 -3.71 -8.90 -1.09
N ALA A 153 -4.36 -8.55 -2.20
CA ALA A 153 -5.23 -9.45 -2.94
C ALA A 153 -5.18 -9.15 -4.44
N ILE A 154 -5.82 -10.02 -5.22
CA ILE A 154 -5.92 -9.90 -6.67
C ILE A 154 -7.27 -9.29 -7.01
N THR A 155 -7.25 -8.24 -7.79
CA THR A 155 -8.44 -7.57 -8.33
C THR A 155 -9.08 -8.38 -9.46
N ASN A 156 -10.31 -8.04 -9.85
CA ASN A 156 -11.03 -8.80 -10.90
C ASN A 156 -10.35 -8.76 -12.28
N ASN A 157 -9.48 -7.77 -12.54
CA ASN A 157 -8.72 -7.68 -13.78
C ASN A 157 -7.35 -8.40 -13.70
N GLY A 158 -7.04 -9.05 -12.58
CA GLY A 158 -5.81 -9.83 -12.39
C GLY A 158 -4.63 -9.07 -11.81
N ASN A 159 -4.80 -7.80 -11.38
CA ASN A 159 -3.70 -7.02 -10.80
C ASN A 159 -3.61 -7.19 -9.28
N LEU A 160 -2.41 -7.03 -8.75
CA LEU A 160 -2.16 -6.93 -7.31
C LEU A 160 -2.71 -5.61 -6.75
N ALA A 161 -3.18 -5.64 -5.51
CA ALA A 161 -3.75 -4.49 -4.82
C ALA A 161 -3.77 -4.69 -3.29
N ILE A 162 -4.02 -3.62 -2.53
CA ILE A 162 -4.33 -3.67 -1.10
C ILE A 162 -5.81 -3.41 -0.87
N PHE A 163 -6.45 -4.32 -0.15
CA PHE A 163 -7.82 -4.20 0.33
C PHE A 163 -7.84 -3.96 1.84
N GLY A 164 -8.75 -3.11 2.30
CA GLY A 164 -9.11 -2.99 3.70
C GLY A 164 -10.17 -4.03 4.05
N HIS A 165 -9.92 -4.81 5.09
CA HIS A 165 -10.84 -5.81 5.61
C HIS A 165 -11.36 -5.37 6.98
N THR A 166 -12.67 -5.25 7.12
CA THR A 166 -13.29 -4.94 8.42
C THR A 166 -14.62 -5.65 8.61
N PHE A 167 -15.06 -5.70 9.86
CA PHE A 167 -16.37 -6.19 10.26
C PHE A 167 -17.22 -5.02 10.73
N LEU A 168 -18.36 -4.87 10.09
CA LEU A 168 -19.35 -3.88 10.47
C LEU A 168 -20.49 -4.61 11.18
N ASN A 169 -21.00 -4.05 12.28
CA ASN A 169 -22.13 -4.62 13.01
C ASN A 169 -23.26 -3.60 13.06
N LYS A 170 -24.32 -3.82 12.26
CA LYS A 170 -25.52 -2.97 12.23
C LYS A 170 -26.73 -3.78 12.68
N ASN A 171 -27.47 -3.25 13.67
CA ASN A 171 -28.67 -3.90 14.23
C ASN A 171 -28.42 -5.34 14.73
N GLY A 172 -27.24 -5.61 15.31
CA GLY A 172 -26.87 -6.93 15.82
C GLY A 172 -26.44 -7.93 14.76
N ARG A 173 -26.37 -7.53 13.48
CA ARG A 173 -25.87 -8.35 12.38
C ARG A 173 -24.47 -7.90 11.99
N ALA A 174 -23.51 -8.80 12.15
CA ALA A 174 -22.16 -8.61 11.64
C ALA A 174 -22.12 -8.90 10.13
N PHE A 175 -21.41 -8.07 9.37
CA PHE A 175 -21.09 -8.32 7.98
C PHE A 175 -19.66 -7.92 7.69
N ARG A 176 -19.00 -8.73 6.86
CA ARG A 176 -17.63 -8.51 6.42
C ARG A 176 -17.65 -7.67 5.16
N THR A 177 -16.87 -6.59 5.15
CA THR A 177 -16.67 -5.77 3.96
C THR A 177 -15.20 -5.70 3.60
N ASN A 178 -14.94 -5.66 2.29
CA ASN A 178 -13.61 -5.53 1.73
C ASN A 178 -13.65 -4.40 0.70
N PHE A 179 -12.76 -3.43 0.81
CA PHE A 179 -12.74 -2.30 -0.11
C PHE A 179 -11.32 -2.05 -0.60
N LEU A 180 -11.21 -1.66 -1.87
CA LEU A 180 -9.91 -1.37 -2.48
C LEU A 180 -9.36 -0.08 -1.88
N ILE A 181 -8.16 -0.14 -1.30
CA ILE A 181 -7.49 1.03 -0.71
C ILE A 181 -6.33 1.46 -1.60
N PHE A 182 -5.50 0.52 -2.05
CA PHE A 182 -4.41 0.80 -2.98
C PHE A 182 -4.53 -0.07 -4.23
N SER A 183 -4.47 0.54 -5.40
CA SER A 183 -4.50 -0.14 -6.70
C SER A 183 -3.12 -0.14 -7.36
N THR A 184 -2.85 -1.17 -8.17
CA THR A 184 -1.64 -1.24 -9.00
C THR A 184 -1.96 -1.73 -10.41
N THR A 185 -1.06 -1.47 -11.36
CA THR A 185 -1.04 -2.09 -12.69
C THR A 185 -0.26 -3.40 -12.76
N LEU A 186 0.32 -3.85 -11.64
CA LEU A 186 1.19 -5.02 -11.61
C LEU A 186 0.35 -6.30 -11.71
N ALA A 187 0.46 -7.01 -12.82
CA ALA A 187 -0.30 -8.24 -13.06
C ALA A 187 0.18 -9.34 -12.10
N ALA A 188 -0.73 -9.95 -11.35
CA ALA A 188 -0.38 -10.97 -10.38
C ALA A 188 0.29 -12.19 -11.05
N ALA A 189 -0.10 -12.50 -12.29
CA ALA A 189 0.45 -13.64 -13.05
C ALA A 189 1.97 -13.60 -13.20
N ASP A 190 2.55 -12.42 -13.36
CA ASP A 190 3.99 -12.24 -13.57
C ASP A 190 4.80 -12.51 -12.28
N TRP A 191 4.14 -12.42 -11.12
CA TRP A 191 4.79 -12.50 -9.79
C TRP A 191 4.39 -13.74 -8.98
N LEU A 192 3.26 -14.37 -9.32
CA LEU A 192 2.76 -15.62 -8.74
C LEU A 192 3.61 -16.84 -9.16
N ILE A 193 4.16 -16.81 -10.38
CA ILE A 193 5.01 -17.90 -10.89
C ILE A 193 6.35 -17.96 -10.14
N ALA A 194 6.87 -16.81 -9.69
CA ALA A 194 8.14 -16.72 -8.95
C ALA A 194 8.04 -17.28 -7.51
N THR A 195 6.90 -17.11 -6.83
CA THR A 195 6.71 -17.54 -5.43
C THR A 195 6.47 -19.05 -5.29
N VAL A 196 5.79 -19.67 -6.26
CA VAL A 196 5.59 -21.14 -6.30
C VAL A 196 6.89 -21.86 -6.69
N ALA A 197 7.69 -21.29 -7.60
CA ALA A 197 8.97 -21.88 -8.01
C ALA A 197 10.06 -21.79 -6.92
N ALA A 198 9.99 -20.80 -6.02
CA ALA A 198 11.01 -20.56 -4.99
C ALA A 198 10.76 -21.25 -3.63
N GLY A 199 9.65 -21.98 -3.45
CA GLY A 199 9.42 -22.81 -2.25
C GLY A 199 9.21 -22.06 -0.93
N PHE A 200 8.90 -20.76 -0.96
CA PHE A 200 8.85 -19.86 0.21
C PHE A 200 7.50 -19.75 0.92
N VAL A 201 6.60 -20.72 0.78
CA VAL A 201 5.25 -20.61 1.35
C VAL A 201 5.14 -21.46 2.61
N ARG A 202 5.29 -20.85 3.79
CA ARG A 202 4.95 -21.49 5.08
C ARG A 202 3.49 -21.33 5.49
N GLU A 203 2.75 -20.46 4.85
CA GLU A 203 1.29 -20.43 4.78
C GLU A 203 0.97 -19.80 3.43
N PRO A 204 0.08 -20.38 2.60
CA PRO A 204 -0.33 -19.72 1.36
C PRO A 204 -0.82 -18.34 1.76
N LEU A 205 -0.24 -17.27 1.17
CA LEU A 205 -0.96 -16.02 0.90
C LEU A 205 -2.38 -16.48 0.59
N MET A 206 -3.34 -16.32 1.51
CA MET A 206 -4.62 -17.01 1.36
C MET A 206 -5.31 -16.38 0.17
N TYR A 207 -5.09 -17.00 -0.99
CA TYR A 207 -5.66 -16.69 -2.29
C TYR A 207 -7.13 -17.09 -2.24
N ALA A 208 -7.91 -16.39 -1.45
CA ALA A 208 -9.34 -16.41 -1.61
C ALA A 208 -9.63 -15.71 -2.94
N ALA A 209 -10.32 -16.41 -3.83
CA ALA A 209 -10.96 -15.84 -5.01
C ALA A 209 -11.48 -14.44 -4.69
N ALA A 210 -11.22 -13.48 -5.60
CA ALA A 210 -11.55 -12.06 -5.48
C ALA A 210 -12.57 -11.79 -4.36
N PRO A 211 -12.17 -11.17 -3.22
CA PRO A 211 -13.12 -10.91 -2.16
C PRO A 211 -14.26 -10.13 -2.77
N LYS A 212 -15.49 -10.70 -2.76
CA LYS A 212 -16.67 -9.91 -3.08
C LYS A 212 -16.60 -8.67 -2.20
N LEU A 213 -16.65 -7.49 -2.83
CA LEU A 213 -16.53 -6.19 -2.16
C LEU A 213 -17.41 -6.08 -0.91
N ILE A 214 -18.52 -6.84 -0.91
CA ILE A 214 -19.33 -7.10 0.27
C ILE A 214 -19.73 -8.58 0.25
N SER A 215 -19.44 -9.31 1.32
CA SER A 215 -19.97 -10.66 1.54
C SER A 215 -20.93 -10.62 2.72
N PHE A 216 -22.22 -10.75 2.44
CA PHE A 216 -23.22 -11.00 3.46
C PHE A 216 -23.14 -12.47 3.86
N GLU A 217 -22.45 -12.77 4.96
CA GLU A 217 -22.65 -14.06 5.62
C GLU A 217 -23.92 -13.95 6.48
N GLY A 218 -24.77 -14.97 6.38
CA GLY A 218 -25.98 -15.15 7.17
C GLY A 218 -25.75 -16.24 8.20
#